data_AF-A0A3D5D072-F1
#
_entry.id   AF-A0A3D5D072-F1
#
_cell.length_a   1.000
_cell.length_b   1.000
_cell.length_c   1.000
_cell.angle_alpha   90.00
_cell.angle_beta   90.00
_cell.angle_gamma   90.00
#
_symmetry.space_group_name_H-M   'P 1'
#
loop_
_entity.id
_entity.type
_entity.pdbx_description
1 polymer ?
#
loop_
_entity_poly.entity_id
_entity_poly.type
_entity_poly.pdbx_seq_one_letter_code
_entity_poly.pdbx_strand_id
1 'polypeptide(L)'
;KQAQAQAQATQYQLMQSGFTLIRDTRVAYAQAVIAAEKRERLKQGLQLNQTIASLTNTREQLGDISAQETLLAQNEALLAARDLQLADMDAQLAQTQLMHMLGWMDGHKTLSLSEQLIPACSAVDIAQLKSVALSSRPDILAAEATMAAAKEKHSLSKFNWLGPSVIADATSGQTNGHVLAPAIRMNLPLFNQNQGQIQRADAELAKAQQDAEAVKLKASLEINTAHLKYQRDCQEWQQLHTQLQPNVRQTIQYAESAYRDGEIAYLNVLESSKRFISLQLRETQLKADLISNWSDLMRSTSHAATRP
;
A
#
# COMPACT_ATOMS: atom_id res chain seq x y z
N LYS A 1 -6.75 25.33 25.21
CA LYS A 1 -5.40 24.97 24.73
C LYS A 1 -5.22 23.47 24.57
N GLN A 2 -5.19 22.66 25.64
CA GLN A 2 -5.08 21.19 25.52
C GLN A 2 -6.11 20.58 24.54
N ALA A 3 -7.40 20.86 24.72
CA ALA A 3 -8.46 20.34 23.84
C ALA A 3 -8.32 20.80 22.38
N GLN A 4 -7.82 22.01 22.14
CA GLN A 4 -7.56 22.51 20.78
C GLN A 4 -6.41 21.75 20.11
N ALA A 5 -5.32 21.50 20.84
CA ALA A 5 -4.19 20.72 20.34
C ALA A 5 -4.57 19.26 20.07
N GLN A 6 -5.42 18.66 20.91
CA GLN A 6 -5.99 17.33 20.65
C GLN A 6 -6.85 17.31 19.38
N ALA A 7 -7.72 18.30 19.20
CA ALA A 7 -8.54 18.41 17.99
C ALA A 7 -7.67 18.54 16.72
N GLN A 8 -6.60 19.33 16.77
CA GLN A 8 -5.62 19.44 15.67
C GLN A 8 -4.93 18.11 15.38
N ALA A 9 -4.49 17.38 16.42
CA ALA A 9 -3.89 16.06 16.25
C ALA A 9 -4.84 15.09 15.53
N THR A 10 -6.12 15.06 15.92
CA THR A 10 -7.15 14.24 15.27
C THR A 10 -7.38 14.65 13.82
N GLN A 11 -7.40 15.95 13.52
CA GLN A 11 -7.54 16.45 12.15
C GLN A 11 -6.39 15.94 11.26
N TYR A 12 -5.16 16.03 11.73
CA TYR A 12 -4.00 15.55 10.97
C TYR A 12 -3.96 14.02 10.83
N GLN A 13 -4.38 13.28 11.85
CA GLN A 13 -4.56 11.83 11.76
C GLN A 13 -5.57 11.44 10.67
N LEU A 14 -6.70 12.17 10.60
CA LEU A 14 -7.69 11.95 9.55
C LEU A 14 -7.12 12.23 8.15
N MET A 15 -6.33 13.29 8.00
CA MET A 15 -5.63 13.58 6.73
C MET A 15 -4.67 12.44 6.34
N GLN A 16 -3.91 11.90 7.31
CA GLN A 16 -3.02 10.76 7.08
C GLN A 16 -3.78 9.50 6.66
N SER A 17 -4.93 9.23 7.29
CA SER A 17 -5.83 8.15 6.88
C SER A 17 -6.32 8.36 5.45
N GLY A 18 -6.63 9.60 5.04
CA GLY A 18 -6.98 9.95 3.66
C GLY A 18 -5.89 9.61 2.65
N PHE A 19 -4.64 9.99 2.92
CA PHE A 19 -3.49 9.62 2.05
C PHE A 19 -3.28 8.11 1.98
N THR A 20 -3.49 7.41 3.10
CA THR A 20 -3.39 5.94 3.15
C THR A 20 -4.48 5.29 2.31
N LEU A 21 -5.72 5.76 2.41
CA LEU A 21 -6.84 5.30 1.58
C LEU A 21 -6.59 5.54 0.08
N ILE A 22 -6.05 6.71 -0.29
CA ILE A 22 -5.68 7.01 -1.69
C ILE A 22 -4.63 6.01 -2.19
N ARG A 23 -3.58 5.75 -1.39
CA ARG A 23 -2.53 4.77 -1.72
C ARG A 23 -3.13 3.38 -1.89
N ASP A 24 -3.89 2.92 -0.91
CA ASP A 24 -4.48 1.58 -0.89
C ASP A 24 -5.43 1.37 -2.09
N THR A 25 -6.21 2.40 -2.44
CA THR A 25 -7.11 2.36 -3.61
C THR A 25 -6.33 2.29 -4.92
N ARG A 26 -5.22 3.04 -5.05
CA ARG A 26 -4.35 2.98 -6.24
C ARG A 26 -3.70 1.60 -6.38
N VAL A 27 -3.26 1.01 -5.28
CA VAL A 27 -2.68 -0.35 -5.25
C VAL A 27 -3.74 -1.39 -5.63
N ALA A 28 -4.93 -1.33 -5.04
CA ALA A 28 -6.02 -2.25 -5.37
C ALA A 28 -6.44 -2.13 -6.85
N TYR A 29 -6.47 -0.92 -7.40
CA TYR A 29 -6.75 -0.70 -8.82
C TYR A 29 -5.67 -1.33 -9.72
N ALA A 30 -4.39 -1.10 -9.39
CA ALA A 30 -3.28 -1.70 -10.11
C ALA A 30 -3.35 -3.23 -10.09
N GLN A 31 -3.59 -3.82 -8.92
CA GLN A 31 -3.71 -5.27 -8.76
C GLN A 31 -4.86 -5.85 -9.58
N ALA A 32 -6.02 -5.17 -9.63
CA ALA A 32 -7.16 -5.62 -10.43
C ALA A 32 -6.85 -5.60 -11.95
N VAL A 33 -6.24 -4.53 -12.44
CA VAL A 33 -5.82 -4.42 -13.86
C VAL A 33 -4.78 -5.51 -14.21
N ILE A 34 -3.78 -5.69 -13.34
CA ILE A 34 -2.70 -6.65 -13.55
C ILE A 34 -3.18 -8.10 -13.44
N ALA A 35 -4.12 -8.41 -12.55
CA ALA A 35 -4.72 -9.73 -12.48
C ALA A 35 -5.52 -10.05 -13.76
N ALA A 36 -6.23 -9.06 -14.33
CA ALA A 36 -6.91 -9.21 -15.61
C ALA A 36 -5.92 -9.39 -16.78
N GLU A 37 -4.82 -8.63 -16.82
CA GLU A 37 -3.77 -8.81 -17.84
C GLU A 37 -3.10 -10.20 -17.72
N LYS A 38 -2.76 -10.63 -16.50
CA LYS A 38 -2.17 -11.95 -16.21
C LYS A 38 -3.07 -13.08 -16.70
N ARG A 39 -4.38 -12.98 -16.44
CA ARG A 39 -5.38 -13.95 -16.93
C ARG A 39 -5.35 -14.05 -18.46
N GLU A 40 -5.33 -12.92 -19.17
CA GLU A 40 -5.30 -12.93 -20.64
C GLU A 40 -4.00 -13.51 -21.19
N ARG A 41 -2.84 -13.20 -20.56
CA ARG A 41 -1.55 -13.81 -20.91
C ARG A 41 -1.57 -15.34 -20.74
N LEU A 42 -2.12 -15.83 -19.62
CA LEU A 42 -2.21 -17.27 -19.35
C LEU A 42 -3.20 -17.98 -20.27
N LYS A 43 -4.28 -17.30 -20.67
CA LYS A 43 -5.22 -17.80 -21.67
C LYS A 43 -4.55 -18.00 -23.02
N GLN A 44 -3.74 -17.04 -23.46
CA GLN A 44 -2.93 -17.17 -24.68
C GLN A 44 -1.90 -18.31 -24.55
N GLY A 45 -1.26 -18.45 -23.39
CA GLY A 45 -0.34 -19.56 -23.08
C GLY A 45 -1.01 -20.94 -23.15
N LEU A 46 -2.23 -21.07 -22.63
CA LEU A 46 -3.02 -22.29 -22.73
C LEU A 46 -3.34 -22.65 -24.18
N GLN A 47 -3.78 -21.69 -24.99
CA GLN A 47 -4.08 -21.91 -26.41
C GLN A 47 -2.85 -22.40 -27.17
N LEU A 48 -1.68 -21.81 -26.89
CA LEU A 48 -0.41 -22.25 -27.46
C LEU A 48 -0.08 -23.70 -27.06
N ASN A 49 -0.13 -24.01 -25.77
CA ASN A 49 0.18 -25.35 -25.28
C ASN A 49 -0.79 -26.43 -25.79
N GLN A 50 -2.07 -26.11 -25.96
CA GLN A 50 -3.05 -27.00 -26.58
C GLN A 50 -2.74 -27.26 -28.07
N THR A 51 -2.36 -26.22 -28.81
CA THR A 51 -1.95 -26.34 -30.22
C THR A 51 -0.74 -27.25 -30.34
N ILE A 52 0.25 -27.05 -29.46
CA ILE A 52 1.47 -27.87 -29.42
C ILE A 52 1.14 -29.33 -29.07
N ALA A 53 0.30 -29.58 -28.05
CA ALA A 53 -0.09 -30.94 -27.67
C ALA A 53 -0.80 -31.68 -28.82
N SER A 54 -1.61 -30.97 -29.62
CA SER A 54 -2.24 -31.54 -30.82
C SER A 54 -1.22 -31.87 -31.92
N LEU A 55 -0.22 -31.00 -32.10
CA LEU A 55 0.84 -31.21 -33.08
C LEU A 55 1.74 -32.40 -32.70
N THR A 56 2.18 -32.49 -31.45
CA THR A 56 3.01 -33.60 -30.97
C THR A 56 2.25 -34.92 -31.07
N ASN A 57 0.96 -34.96 -30.71
CA ASN A 57 0.14 -36.15 -30.87
C ASN A 57 0.05 -36.63 -32.32
N THR A 58 -0.06 -35.69 -33.27
CA THR A 58 -0.09 -36.04 -34.71
C THR A 58 1.26 -36.60 -35.17
N ARG A 59 2.38 -35.98 -34.76
CA ARG A 59 3.73 -36.44 -35.12
C ARG A 59 4.08 -37.79 -34.51
N GLU A 60 3.62 -38.08 -33.29
CA GLU A 60 3.78 -39.39 -32.66
C GLU A 60 3.04 -40.48 -33.44
N GLN A 61 1.81 -40.21 -33.87
CA GLN A 61 1.03 -41.16 -34.69
C GLN A 61 1.69 -41.47 -36.04
N LEU A 62 2.47 -40.52 -36.57
CA LEU A 62 3.28 -40.69 -37.77
C LEU A 62 4.63 -41.36 -37.50
N GLY A 63 5.01 -41.55 -36.23
CA GLY A 63 6.28 -42.12 -35.82
C GLY A 63 7.46 -41.14 -35.82
N ASP A 64 7.22 -39.84 -35.98
CA ASP A 64 8.25 -38.80 -36.09
C ASP A 64 8.86 -38.39 -34.75
N ILE A 65 8.13 -38.60 -33.64
CA ILE A 65 8.57 -38.27 -32.27
C ILE A 65 8.19 -39.37 -31.29
N SER A 66 8.78 -39.34 -30.09
CA SER A 66 8.49 -40.29 -29.02
C SER A 66 7.18 -39.97 -28.27
N ALA A 67 6.53 -41.01 -27.74
CA ALA A 67 5.38 -40.86 -26.82
C ALA A 67 5.70 -39.98 -25.60
N GLN A 68 6.97 -39.99 -25.17
CA GLN A 68 7.44 -39.14 -24.07
C GLN A 68 7.31 -37.65 -24.40
N GLU A 69 7.63 -37.23 -25.63
CA GLU A 69 7.51 -35.83 -26.05
C GLU A 69 6.05 -35.38 -26.10
N THR A 70 5.14 -36.24 -26.58
CA THR A 70 3.70 -35.96 -26.55
C THR A 70 3.19 -35.82 -25.12
N LEU A 71 3.58 -36.73 -24.21
CA LEU A 71 3.18 -36.66 -22.81
C LEU A 71 3.68 -35.38 -22.13
N LEU A 72 4.89 -34.91 -22.46
CA LEU A 72 5.40 -33.63 -21.96
C LEU A 72 4.55 -32.45 -22.44
N ALA A 73 4.17 -32.41 -23.71
CA ALA A 73 3.31 -31.36 -24.25
C ALA A 73 1.91 -31.37 -23.63
N GLN A 74 1.31 -32.55 -23.46
CA GLN A 74 0.00 -32.71 -22.80
C GLN A 74 0.05 -32.25 -21.34
N ASN A 75 1.08 -32.62 -20.59
CA ASN A 75 1.28 -32.17 -19.22
C ASN A 75 1.40 -30.65 -19.13
N GLU A 76 2.11 -30.00 -20.05
CA GLU A 76 2.22 -28.54 -20.09
C GLU A 76 0.87 -27.86 -20.35
N ALA A 77 0.04 -28.43 -21.23
CA ALA A 77 -1.32 -27.92 -21.47
C ALA A 77 -2.21 -28.06 -20.21
N LEU A 78 -2.10 -29.16 -19.47
CA LEU A 78 -2.82 -29.35 -18.20
C LEU A 78 -2.36 -28.34 -17.13
N LEU A 79 -1.06 -28.10 -17.02
CA LEU A 79 -0.51 -27.09 -16.10
C LEU A 79 -1.01 -25.69 -16.47
N ALA A 80 -0.96 -25.31 -17.75
CA ALA A 80 -1.48 -24.02 -18.21
C ALA A 80 -2.98 -23.85 -17.97
N ALA A 81 -3.77 -24.92 -18.08
CA ALA A 81 -5.20 -24.88 -17.77
C ALA A 81 -5.45 -24.62 -16.29
N ARG A 82 -4.68 -25.28 -15.41
CA ARG A 82 -4.73 -25.06 -13.96
C ARG A 82 -4.30 -23.64 -13.59
N ASP A 83 -3.26 -23.11 -14.21
CA ASP A 83 -2.78 -21.75 -13.96
C ASP A 83 -3.78 -20.68 -14.40
N LEU A 84 -4.45 -20.90 -15.54
CA LEU A 84 -5.55 -20.03 -15.98
C LEU A 84 -6.72 -20.06 -14.98
N GLN A 85 -7.12 -21.23 -14.50
CA GLN A 85 -8.20 -21.35 -13.51
C GLN A 85 -7.87 -20.59 -12.22
N LEU A 86 -6.62 -20.65 -11.75
CA LEU A 86 -6.20 -19.84 -10.60
C LEU A 86 -6.19 -18.35 -10.91
N ALA A 87 -5.72 -17.95 -12.09
CA ALA A 87 -5.71 -16.55 -12.49
C ALA A 87 -7.13 -15.95 -12.63
N ASP A 88 -8.12 -16.77 -13.02
CA ASP A 88 -9.53 -16.38 -13.00
C ASP A 88 -10.00 -16.04 -11.57
N MET A 89 -9.65 -16.88 -10.59
CA MET A 89 -9.99 -16.64 -9.19
C MET A 89 -9.24 -15.43 -8.61
N ASP A 90 -7.95 -15.29 -8.92
CA ASP A 90 -7.13 -14.14 -8.52
C ASP A 90 -7.71 -12.82 -9.05
N ALA A 91 -8.16 -12.81 -10.32
CA ALA A 91 -8.78 -11.63 -10.93
C ALA A 91 -10.09 -11.25 -10.26
N GLN A 92 -10.94 -12.23 -9.92
CA GLN A 92 -12.18 -11.99 -9.16
C GLN A 92 -11.89 -11.45 -7.76
N LEU A 93 -10.87 -11.99 -7.09
CA LEU A 93 -10.46 -11.52 -5.76
C LEU A 93 -9.95 -10.08 -5.81
N ALA A 94 -9.06 -9.75 -6.75
CA ALA A 94 -8.52 -8.40 -6.91
C ALA A 94 -9.62 -7.38 -7.26
N GLN A 95 -10.59 -7.77 -8.11
CA GLN A 95 -11.76 -6.95 -8.41
C GLN A 95 -12.62 -6.71 -7.16
N THR A 96 -12.85 -7.74 -6.35
CA THR A 96 -13.61 -7.64 -5.09
C THR A 96 -12.93 -6.71 -4.09
N GLN A 97 -11.61 -6.81 -3.95
CA GLN A 97 -10.82 -5.91 -3.11
C GLN A 97 -10.92 -4.45 -3.58
N LEU A 98 -10.83 -4.20 -4.89
CA LEU A 98 -11.02 -2.86 -5.44
C LEU A 98 -12.43 -2.32 -5.19
N MET A 99 -13.47 -3.13 -5.39
CA MET A 99 -14.85 -2.72 -5.10
C MET A 99 -15.04 -2.34 -3.62
N HIS A 100 -14.42 -3.08 -2.70
CA HIS A 100 -14.40 -2.75 -1.28
C HIS A 100 -13.74 -1.38 -1.04
N MET A 101 -12.58 -1.12 -1.64
CA MET A 101 -11.89 0.18 -1.52
C MET A 101 -12.72 1.35 -2.08
N LEU A 102 -13.55 1.09 -3.09
CA LEU A 102 -14.47 2.08 -3.68
C LEU A 102 -15.78 2.23 -2.90
N GLY A 103 -16.00 1.44 -1.84
CA GLY A 103 -17.25 1.41 -1.09
C GLY A 103 -18.44 0.84 -1.87
N TRP A 104 -18.18 0.06 -2.93
CA TRP A 104 -19.20 -0.55 -3.77
C TRP A 104 -19.48 -1.98 -3.28
N MET A 105 -20.32 -2.09 -2.24
CA MET A 105 -20.66 -3.38 -1.62
C MET A 105 -21.83 -4.10 -2.31
N ASP A 106 -22.62 -3.40 -3.13
CA ASP A 106 -23.75 -3.98 -3.85
C ASP A 106 -23.30 -4.50 -5.22
N GLY A 107 -23.46 -5.82 -5.44
CA GLY A 107 -22.95 -6.58 -6.58
C GLY A 107 -23.56 -6.26 -7.96
N HIS A 108 -24.25 -5.13 -8.10
CA HIS A 108 -24.84 -4.68 -9.37
C HIS A 108 -23.96 -3.69 -10.15
N LYS A 109 -22.85 -3.22 -9.55
CA LYS A 109 -21.92 -2.31 -10.24
C LYS A 109 -20.83 -3.09 -10.97
N THR A 110 -20.81 -2.97 -12.30
CA THR A 110 -19.72 -3.49 -13.13
C THR A 110 -18.67 -2.40 -13.32
N LEU A 111 -17.42 -2.70 -13.00
CA LEU A 111 -16.29 -1.81 -13.28
C LEU A 111 -15.59 -2.28 -14.56
N SER A 112 -15.48 -1.39 -15.55
CA SER A 112 -14.61 -1.60 -16.70
C SER A 112 -13.20 -1.12 -16.33
N LEU A 113 -12.24 -2.03 -16.33
CA LEU A 113 -10.83 -1.75 -16.05
C LEU A 113 -10.10 -1.42 -17.36
N SER A 114 -9.07 -0.58 -17.28
CA SER A 114 -8.17 -0.34 -18.41
C SER A 114 -7.54 -1.66 -18.85
N GLU A 115 -7.44 -1.89 -20.16
CA GLU A 115 -6.85 -3.12 -20.72
C GLU A 115 -5.34 -3.19 -20.51
N GLN A 116 -4.67 -2.03 -20.43
CA GLN A 116 -3.23 -1.96 -20.21
C GLN A 116 -2.89 -0.80 -19.30
N LEU A 117 -2.00 -1.05 -18.33
CA LEU A 117 -1.36 0.01 -17.56
C LEU A 117 0.11 0.10 -17.96
N ILE A 118 0.55 1.30 -18.32
CA ILE A 118 1.95 1.59 -18.62
C ILE A 118 2.49 2.45 -17.48
N PRO A 119 3.40 1.92 -16.65
CA PRO A 119 4.01 2.69 -15.59
C PRO A 119 4.96 3.74 -16.19
N ALA A 120 4.96 4.93 -15.60
CA ALA A 120 5.90 5.99 -15.94
C ALA A 120 7.05 6.02 -14.93
N CYS A 121 8.27 5.98 -15.43
CA CYS A 121 9.50 6.16 -14.65
C CYS A 121 10.00 7.59 -14.80
N SER A 122 9.85 8.39 -13.76
CA SER A 122 10.29 9.79 -13.74
C SER A 122 11.45 9.97 -12.77
N ALA A 123 12.36 10.90 -13.11
CA ALA A 123 13.41 11.30 -12.19
C ALA A 123 12.79 12.07 -11.02
N VAL A 124 13.13 11.68 -9.79
CA VAL A 124 12.59 12.26 -8.57
C VAL A 124 13.71 12.88 -7.75
N ASP A 125 13.63 14.18 -7.46
CA ASP A 125 14.51 14.82 -6.49
C ASP A 125 14.08 14.45 -5.06
N ILE A 126 14.70 13.38 -4.55
CA ILE A 126 14.40 12.87 -3.22
C ILE A 126 14.81 13.81 -2.10
N ALA A 127 15.85 14.63 -2.29
CA ALA A 127 16.32 15.55 -1.27
C ALA A 127 15.28 16.66 -1.06
N GLN A 128 14.78 17.23 -2.16
CA GLN A 128 13.68 18.19 -2.12
C GLN A 128 12.42 17.59 -1.50
N LEU A 129 11.97 16.42 -1.98
CA LEU A 129 10.77 15.76 -1.46
C LEU A 129 10.86 15.45 0.03
N LYS A 130 12.02 14.99 0.50
CA LYS A 130 12.22 14.69 1.92
C LYS A 130 12.12 15.94 2.78
N SER A 131 12.74 17.05 2.36
CA SER A 131 12.68 18.32 3.11
C SER A 131 11.25 18.84 3.26
N VAL A 132 10.48 18.81 2.18
CA VAL A 132 9.07 19.24 2.17
C VAL A 132 8.22 18.29 3.03
N ALA A 133 8.40 16.98 2.86
CA ALA A 133 7.62 15.98 3.59
C ALA A 133 7.85 16.06 5.11
N LEU A 134 9.09 16.22 5.57
CA LEU A 134 9.38 16.28 7.01
C LEU A 134 8.77 17.51 7.71
N SER A 135 8.41 18.55 6.97
CA SER A 135 7.77 19.77 7.50
C SER A 135 6.25 19.81 7.34
N SER A 136 5.66 18.97 6.48
CA SER A 136 4.24 19.04 6.11
C SER A 136 3.46 17.74 6.26
N ARG A 137 4.13 16.62 6.54
CA ARG A 137 3.48 15.31 6.71
C ARG A 137 2.46 15.34 7.87
N PRO A 138 1.20 14.94 7.64
CA PRO A 138 0.17 14.99 8.68
C PRO A 138 0.47 14.11 9.90
N ASP A 139 1.12 12.96 9.75
CA ASP A 139 1.49 12.14 10.91
C ASP A 139 2.53 12.81 11.83
N ILE A 140 3.49 13.54 11.26
CA ILE A 140 4.43 14.37 12.03
C ILE A 140 3.68 15.51 12.73
N LEU A 141 2.83 16.24 12.00
CA LEU A 141 2.04 17.34 12.57
C LEU A 141 1.09 16.86 13.68
N ALA A 142 0.51 15.66 13.54
CA ALA A 142 -0.31 15.04 14.56
C ALA A 142 0.49 14.71 15.83
N ALA A 143 1.71 14.19 15.69
CA ALA A 143 2.58 13.88 16.80
C ALA A 143 3.03 15.15 17.54
N GLU A 144 3.37 16.21 16.80
CA GLU A 144 3.71 17.52 17.38
C GLU A 144 2.51 18.15 18.11
N ALA A 145 1.31 18.07 17.56
CA ALA A 145 0.09 18.52 18.22
C ALA A 145 -0.24 17.70 19.49
N THR A 146 0.03 16.39 19.47
CA THR A 146 -0.11 15.50 20.63
C THR A 146 0.88 15.88 21.74
N MET A 147 2.13 16.16 21.39
CA MET A 147 3.14 16.67 22.31
C MET A 147 2.74 18.03 22.90
N ALA A 148 2.20 18.94 22.08
CA ALA A 148 1.68 20.22 22.56
C ALA A 148 0.52 20.03 23.56
N ALA A 149 -0.40 19.09 23.30
CA ALA A 149 -1.48 18.75 24.23
C ALA A 149 -0.94 18.18 25.55
N ALA A 150 0.06 17.30 25.50
CA ALA A 150 0.71 16.74 26.70
C ALA A 150 1.41 17.83 27.52
N LYS A 151 2.04 18.81 26.85
CA LYS A 151 2.68 19.97 27.51
C LYS A 151 1.66 20.82 28.27
N GLU A 152 0.52 21.12 27.64
CA GLU A 152 -0.56 21.87 28.29
C GLU A 152 -1.17 21.08 29.46
N LYS A 153 -1.34 19.76 29.31
CA LYS A 153 -1.80 18.88 30.40
C LYS A 153 -0.84 18.87 31.59
N HIS A 154 0.46 18.80 31.34
CA HIS A 154 1.48 18.89 32.38
C HIS A 154 1.51 20.28 33.05
N SER A 155 1.32 21.36 32.31
CA SER A 155 1.19 22.70 32.92
C SER A 155 -0.06 22.78 33.80
N LEU A 156 -1.19 22.23 33.37
CA LEU A 156 -2.43 22.23 34.14
C LEU A 156 -2.32 21.38 35.43
N SER A 157 -1.69 20.22 35.37
CA SER A 157 -1.56 19.31 36.53
C SER A 157 -0.81 19.94 37.71
N LYS A 158 0.07 20.91 37.45
CA LYS A 158 0.79 21.71 38.46
C LYS A 158 -0.12 22.66 39.26
N PHE A 159 -1.26 23.05 38.71
CA PHE A 159 -2.19 24.01 39.36
C PHE A 159 -3.53 23.39 39.74
N ASN A 160 -3.88 22.24 39.16
CA ASN A 160 -5.18 21.60 39.32
C ASN A 160 -5.52 21.17 40.77
N TRP A 161 -4.51 21.10 41.65
CA TRP A 161 -4.68 20.72 43.05
C TRP A 161 -5.26 21.83 43.94
N LEU A 162 -5.21 23.10 43.51
CA LEU A 162 -5.80 24.24 44.24
C LEU A 162 -7.34 24.32 44.07
N GLY A 163 -7.86 23.78 42.95
CA GLY A 163 -9.29 23.62 42.68
C GLY A 163 -10.22 24.79 43.07
N PRO A 164 -9.94 26.05 42.69
CA PRO A 164 -10.85 27.15 42.98
C PRO A 164 -12.18 26.94 42.25
N SER A 165 -13.29 27.07 42.98
CA SER A 165 -14.64 26.96 42.42
C SER A 165 -15.48 28.14 42.88
N VAL A 166 -16.25 28.71 41.95
CA VAL A 166 -17.29 29.70 42.25
C VAL A 166 -18.59 28.94 42.42
N ILE A 167 -19.23 29.08 43.58
CA ILE A 167 -20.49 28.42 43.90
C ILE A 167 -21.54 29.47 44.24
N ALA A 168 -22.79 29.18 43.93
CA ALA A 168 -23.91 29.95 44.45
C ALA A 168 -24.24 29.39 45.84
N ASP A 169 -23.99 30.18 46.88
CA ASP A 169 -24.26 29.80 48.26
C ASP A 169 -25.64 30.30 48.67
N ALA A 170 -26.50 29.38 49.08
CA ALA A 170 -27.86 29.65 49.49
C ALA A 170 -27.98 29.37 50.99
N THR A 171 -28.05 30.43 51.79
CA THR A 171 -28.21 30.33 53.24
C THR A 171 -29.61 30.77 53.66
N SER A 172 -30.24 29.98 54.54
CA SER A 172 -31.55 30.29 55.12
C SER A 172 -31.39 30.56 56.61
N GLY A 173 -31.73 31.78 57.06
CA GLY A 173 -31.69 32.16 58.48
C GLY A 173 -33.10 32.34 59.06
N GLN A 174 -33.29 32.04 60.35
CA GLN A 174 -34.58 32.19 61.04
C GLN A 174 -35.08 33.65 61.12
N THR A 175 -34.19 34.64 61.01
CA THR A 175 -34.51 36.08 61.09
C THR A 175 -34.38 36.84 59.77
N ASN A 176 -33.59 36.35 58.80
CA ASN A 176 -33.18 37.11 57.60
C ASN A 176 -33.70 36.54 56.26
N GLY A 177 -34.52 35.48 56.26
CA GLY A 177 -35.04 34.87 55.03
C GLY A 177 -33.99 34.06 54.24
N HIS A 178 -34.28 33.76 52.97
CA HIS A 178 -33.36 33.06 52.06
C HIS A 178 -32.45 34.06 51.34
N VAL A 179 -31.14 33.89 51.48
CA VAL A 179 -30.13 34.72 50.79
C VAL A 179 -29.34 33.85 49.83
N LEU A 180 -29.29 34.26 48.57
CA LEU A 180 -28.45 33.66 47.53
C LEU A 180 -27.30 34.62 47.21
N ALA A 181 -26.07 34.19 47.44
CA ALA A 181 -24.88 35.00 47.20
C ALA A 181 -23.78 34.20 46.48
N PRO A 182 -22.95 34.84 45.64
CA PRO A 182 -21.78 34.18 45.07
C PRO A 182 -20.72 33.95 46.16
N ALA A 183 -20.16 32.74 46.21
CA ALA A 183 -19.05 32.38 47.10
C ALA A 183 -17.92 31.72 46.32
N ILE A 184 -16.68 31.90 46.78
CA ILE A 184 -15.49 31.24 46.24
C ILE A 184 -15.04 30.18 47.24
N ARG A 185 -14.95 28.93 46.81
CA ARG A 185 -14.41 27.81 47.59
C ARG A 185 -13.08 27.37 47.01
N MET A 186 -12.06 27.25 47.85
CA MET A 186 -10.75 26.71 47.49
C MET A 186 -10.40 25.56 48.42
N ASN A 187 -9.90 24.45 47.87
CA ASN A 187 -9.42 23.32 48.66
C ASN A 187 -7.91 23.46 48.82
N LEU A 188 -7.42 23.52 50.05
CA LEU A 188 -5.99 23.52 50.36
C LEU A 188 -5.56 22.15 50.88
N PRO A 189 -5.04 21.26 50.04
CA PRO A 189 -4.65 19.92 50.48
C PRO A 189 -3.35 19.98 51.29
N LEU A 190 -3.39 19.47 52.52
CA LEU A 190 -2.22 19.42 53.41
C LEU A 190 -1.31 18.22 53.10
N PHE A 191 -1.89 17.06 52.73
CA PHE A 191 -1.14 15.80 52.56
C PHE A 191 -0.96 15.37 51.09
N ASN A 192 -1.94 15.62 50.22
CA ASN A 192 -1.90 15.20 48.81
C ASN A 192 -1.90 16.42 47.89
N GLN A 193 -0.72 16.86 47.49
CA GLN A 193 -0.53 18.00 46.59
C GLN A 193 -0.44 17.55 45.13
N ASN A 194 -1.11 16.45 44.79
CA ASN A 194 -1.24 15.92 43.43
C ASN A 194 0.09 15.45 42.80
N GLN A 195 1.09 15.08 43.62
CA GLN A 195 2.43 14.70 43.14
C GLN A 195 2.38 13.53 42.14
N GLY A 196 1.49 12.55 42.35
CA GLY A 196 1.35 11.41 41.45
C GLY A 196 0.82 11.77 40.05
N GLN A 197 -0.16 12.68 39.95
CA GLN A 197 -0.64 13.12 38.63
C GLN A 197 0.35 14.04 37.93
N ILE A 198 1.14 14.81 38.69
CA ILE A 198 2.24 15.62 38.13
C ILE A 198 3.29 14.68 37.53
N GLN A 199 3.76 13.67 38.27
CA GLN A 199 4.71 12.68 37.77
C GLN A 199 4.18 11.91 36.56
N ARG A 200 2.88 11.54 36.57
CA ARG A 200 2.23 10.92 35.41
C ARG A 200 2.23 11.84 34.20
N ALA A 201 1.84 13.11 34.36
CA ALA A 201 1.79 14.07 33.26
C ALA A 201 3.19 14.39 32.70
N ASP A 202 4.21 14.40 33.57
CA ASP A 202 5.62 14.54 33.16
C ASP A 202 6.09 13.34 32.33
N ALA A 203 5.81 12.12 32.78
CA ALA A 203 6.10 10.90 32.01
C ALA A 203 5.33 10.84 30.68
N GLU A 204 4.06 11.27 30.66
CA GLU A 204 3.26 11.36 29.43
C GLU A 204 3.81 12.41 28.46
N LEU A 205 4.35 13.54 28.94
CA LEU A 205 5.04 14.53 28.11
C LEU A 205 6.35 13.99 27.54
N ALA A 206 7.19 13.36 28.39
CA ALA A 206 8.44 12.74 27.94
C ALA A 206 8.19 11.68 26.88
N LYS A 207 7.16 10.84 27.07
CA LYS A 207 6.70 9.88 26.05
C LYS A 207 6.29 10.58 24.76
N ALA A 208 5.45 11.61 24.83
CA ALA A 208 4.98 12.31 23.63
C ALA A 208 6.10 12.99 22.84
N GLN A 209 7.17 13.45 23.51
CA GLN A 209 8.37 13.96 22.85
C GLN A 209 9.11 12.86 22.08
N GLN A 210 9.34 11.71 22.72
CA GLN A 210 10.01 10.57 22.10
C GLN A 210 9.18 9.98 20.93
N ASP A 211 7.85 9.92 21.09
CA ASP A 211 6.95 9.48 20.03
C ASP A 211 7.04 10.42 18.81
N ALA A 212 7.12 11.74 19.02
CA ALA A 212 7.26 12.71 17.92
C ALA A 212 8.61 12.57 17.18
N GLU A 213 9.71 12.35 17.90
CA GLU A 213 11.02 12.06 17.29
C GLU A 213 10.99 10.75 16.50
N ALA A 214 10.40 9.70 17.06
CA ALA A 214 10.26 8.40 16.41
C ALA A 214 9.44 8.50 15.10
N VAL A 215 8.36 9.29 15.09
CA VAL A 215 7.54 9.53 13.89
C VAL A 215 8.36 10.23 12.80
N LYS A 216 9.20 11.22 13.13
CA LYS A 216 10.10 11.88 12.17
C LYS A 216 11.13 10.93 11.58
N LEU A 217 11.76 10.10 12.42
CA LEU A 217 12.73 9.09 11.97
C LEU A 217 12.06 8.05 11.06
N LYS A 218 10.88 7.57 11.44
CA LYS A 218 10.08 6.64 10.65
C LYS A 218 9.69 7.25 9.30
N ALA A 219 9.23 8.50 9.27
CA ALA A 219 8.90 9.19 8.03
C ALA A 219 10.10 9.30 7.09
N SER A 220 11.28 9.67 7.61
CA SER A 220 12.53 9.70 6.84
C SER A 220 12.90 8.32 6.26
N LEU A 221 12.76 7.26 7.05
CA LEU A 221 13.00 5.88 6.58
C LEU A 221 12.00 5.50 5.48
N GLU A 222 10.71 5.72 5.70
CA GLU A 222 9.65 5.41 4.74
C GLU A 222 9.89 6.07 3.38
N ILE A 223 10.24 7.37 3.36
CA ILE A 223 10.54 8.11 2.13
C ILE A 223 11.73 7.50 1.40
N ASN A 224 12.84 7.26 2.11
CA ASN A 224 14.04 6.68 1.52
C ASN A 224 13.78 5.27 0.98
N THR A 225 13.09 4.43 1.75
CA THR A 225 12.77 3.06 1.33
C THR A 225 11.83 3.04 0.12
N ALA A 226 10.79 3.86 0.12
CA ALA A 226 9.86 3.95 -1.02
C ALA A 226 10.57 4.43 -2.29
N HIS A 227 11.46 5.42 -2.16
CA HIS A 227 12.25 5.91 -3.28
C HIS A 227 13.19 4.85 -3.85
N LEU A 228 13.95 4.15 -3.00
CA LEU A 228 14.86 3.10 -3.45
C LEU A 228 14.12 1.94 -4.12
N LYS A 229 12.94 1.55 -3.61
CA LYS A 229 12.09 0.55 -4.26
C LYS A 229 11.61 1.00 -5.63
N TYR A 230 11.10 2.23 -5.74
CA TYR A 230 10.66 2.80 -7.02
C TYR A 230 11.81 2.89 -8.03
N GLN A 231 12.99 3.36 -7.61
CA GLN A 231 14.16 3.46 -8.46
C GLN A 231 14.63 2.09 -8.96
N ARG A 232 14.68 1.08 -8.08
CA ARG A 232 15.01 -0.31 -8.44
C ARG A 232 14.05 -0.83 -9.50
N ASP A 233 12.75 -0.68 -9.31
CA ASP A 233 11.75 -1.19 -10.25
C ASP A 233 11.80 -0.47 -11.59
N CYS A 234 12.14 0.83 -11.59
CA CYS A 234 12.35 1.58 -12.82
C CYS A 234 13.58 1.11 -13.59
N GLN A 235 14.67 0.79 -12.89
CA GLN A 235 15.86 0.20 -13.51
C GLN A 235 15.55 -1.18 -14.10
N GLU A 236 14.82 -2.03 -13.36
CA GLU A 236 14.40 -3.34 -13.84
C GLU A 236 13.48 -3.21 -15.07
N TRP A 237 12.53 -2.27 -15.05
CA TRP A 237 11.62 -2.03 -16.17
C TRP A 237 12.36 -1.66 -17.44
N GLN A 238 13.35 -0.77 -17.32
CA GLN A 238 14.21 -0.38 -18.42
C GLN A 238 15.03 -1.56 -18.93
N GLN A 239 15.66 -2.36 -18.06
CA GLN A 239 16.44 -3.53 -18.45
C GLN A 239 15.57 -4.59 -19.14
N LEU A 240 14.37 -4.84 -18.61
CA LEU A 240 13.42 -5.80 -19.16
C LEU A 240 13.03 -5.42 -20.59
N HIS A 241 12.66 -4.16 -20.83
CA HIS A 241 12.20 -3.70 -22.15
C HIS A 241 13.33 -3.53 -23.17
N THR A 242 14.50 -3.05 -22.74
CA THR A 242 15.59 -2.71 -23.66
C THR A 242 16.49 -3.90 -23.99
N GLN A 243 16.63 -4.88 -23.09
CA GLN A 243 17.59 -5.98 -23.24
C GLN A 243 16.91 -7.35 -23.24
N LEU A 244 16.12 -7.67 -22.21
CA LEU A 244 15.62 -9.03 -22.01
C LEU A 244 14.49 -9.39 -22.97
N GLN A 245 13.50 -8.52 -23.14
CA GLN A 245 12.31 -8.81 -23.94
C GLN A 245 12.62 -9.01 -25.43
N PRO A 246 13.46 -8.18 -26.08
CA PRO A 246 13.87 -8.44 -27.47
C PRO A 246 14.62 -9.76 -27.63
N ASN A 247 15.56 -10.05 -26.71
CA ASN A 247 16.37 -11.26 -26.76
C ASN A 247 15.54 -12.55 -26.58
N VAL A 248 14.65 -12.57 -25.57
CA VAL A 248 13.80 -13.74 -25.30
C VAL A 248 12.78 -13.94 -26.44
N ARG A 249 12.22 -12.86 -27.01
CA ARG A 249 11.33 -12.93 -28.18
C ARG A 249 12.03 -13.53 -29.39
N GLN A 250 13.26 -13.10 -29.67
CA GLN A 250 14.04 -13.64 -30.78
C GLN A 250 14.41 -15.12 -30.55
N THR A 251 14.74 -15.49 -29.31
CA THR A 251 15.05 -16.88 -28.93
C THR A 251 13.88 -17.82 -29.17
N ILE A 252 12.66 -17.46 -28.74
CA ILE A 252 11.48 -18.30 -28.96
C ILE A 252 11.15 -18.41 -30.46
N GLN A 253 11.26 -17.32 -31.22
CA GLN A 253 11.03 -17.34 -32.67
C GLN A 253 11.99 -18.29 -33.40
N TYR A 254 13.27 -18.29 -33.03
CA TYR A 254 14.23 -19.24 -33.60
C TYR A 254 13.95 -20.68 -33.19
N ALA A 255 13.64 -20.93 -31.92
CA ALA A 255 13.28 -22.27 -31.45
C ALA A 255 12.05 -22.82 -32.18
N GLU A 256 11.00 -21.99 -32.35
CA GLU A 256 9.79 -22.37 -33.09
C GLU A 256 10.03 -22.64 -34.58
N SER A 257 10.95 -21.90 -35.23
CA SER A 257 11.32 -22.17 -36.63
C SER A 257 12.10 -23.48 -36.73
N ALA A 258 13.18 -23.62 -35.97
CA ALA A 258 14.04 -24.80 -36.01
C ALA A 258 13.28 -26.10 -35.67
N TYR A 259 12.30 -26.05 -34.76
CA TYR A 259 11.45 -27.21 -34.46
C TYR A 259 10.49 -27.57 -35.61
N ARG A 260 9.93 -26.56 -36.29
CA ARG A 260 9.10 -26.77 -37.49
C ARG A 260 9.92 -27.39 -38.61
N ASP A 261 11.17 -26.98 -38.76
CA ASP A 261 12.11 -27.49 -39.76
C ASP A 261 12.73 -28.85 -39.35
N GLY A 262 12.42 -29.35 -38.13
CA GLY A 262 12.90 -30.64 -37.63
C GLY A 262 14.35 -30.64 -37.13
N GLU A 263 14.96 -29.47 -36.97
CA GLU A 263 16.37 -29.29 -36.60
C GLU A 263 16.63 -29.47 -35.10
N ILE A 264 15.61 -29.26 -34.26
CA ILE A 264 15.71 -29.39 -32.80
C ILE A 264 14.55 -30.19 -32.21
N ALA A 265 14.77 -30.76 -31.02
CA ALA A 265 13.73 -31.44 -30.25
C ALA A 265 12.72 -30.45 -29.63
N TYR A 266 11.50 -30.93 -29.37
CA TYR A 266 10.43 -30.12 -28.77
C TYR A 266 10.83 -29.49 -27.42
N LEU A 267 11.65 -30.19 -26.63
CA LEU A 267 12.10 -29.72 -25.32
C LEU A 267 12.75 -28.32 -25.38
N ASN A 268 13.46 -27.99 -26.46
CA ASN A 268 14.10 -26.69 -26.63
C ASN A 268 13.07 -25.57 -26.86
N VAL A 269 11.97 -25.86 -27.57
CA VAL A 269 10.83 -24.95 -27.72
C VAL A 269 10.16 -24.75 -26.39
N LEU A 270 9.89 -25.84 -25.66
CA LEU A 270 9.25 -25.80 -24.35
C LEU A 270 10.05 -24.91 -23.37
N GLU A 271 11.36 -25.07 -23.31
CA GLU A 271 12.22 -24.24 -22.45
C GLU A 271 12.16 -22.75 -22.85
N SER A 272 12.21 -22.47 -24.15
CA SER A 272 12.11 -21.11 -24.68
C SER A 272 10.75 -20.47 -24.38
N SER A 273 9.66 -21.23 -24.54
CA SER A 273 8.28 -20.81 -24.23
C SER A 273 8.11 -20.51 -22.75
N LYS A 274 8.65 -21.37 -21.87
CA LYS A 274 8.64 -21.15 -20.42
C LYS A 274 9.36 -19.87 -20.03
N ARG A 275 10.53 -19.60 -20.62
CA ARG A 275 11.28 -18.35 -20.39
C ARG A 275 10.49 -17.13 -20.88
N PHE A 276 9.85 -17.22 -22.05
CA PHE A 276 9.02 -16.14 -22.60
C PHE A 276 7.80 -15.84 -21.73
N ILE A 277 7.04 -16.87 -21.33
CA ILE A 277 5.86 -16.71 -20.46
C ILE A 277 6.28 -16.16 -19.09
N SER A 278 7.35 -16.71 -18.49
CA SER A 278 7.88 -16.21 -17.22
C SER A 278 8.26 -14.73 -17.29
N LEU A 279 8.90 -14.30 -18.38
CA LEU A 279 9.25 -12.89 -18.58
C LEU A 279 8.00 -12.00 -18.75
N GLN A 280 6.97 -12.47 -19.48
CA GLN A 280 5.70 -11.75 -19.61
C GLN A 280 4.96 -11.63 -18.27
N LEU A 281 4.95 -12.69 -17.46
CA LEU A 281 4.39 -12.65 -16.11
C LEU A 281 5.19 -11.71 -15.19
N ARG A 282 6.54 -11.70 -15.30
CA ARG A 282 7.39 -10.77 -14.56
C ARG A 282 7.14 -9.31 -14.97
N GLU A 283 7.01 -9.04 -16.26
CA GLU A 283 6.63 -7.71 -16.79
C GLU A 283 5.30 -7.25 -16.18
N THR A 284 4.29 -8.14 -16.20
CA THR A 284 2.96 -7.85 -15.65
C THR A 284 3.03 -7.55 -14.15
N GLN A 285 3.78 -8.33 -13.37
CA GLN A 285 3.99 -8.07 -11.95
C GLN A 285 4.75 -6.77 -11.69
N LEU A 286 5.78 -6.48 -12.49
CA LEU A 286 6.61 -5.29 -12.35
C LEU A 286 5.80 -4.00 -12.56
N LYS A 287 4.77 -4.03 -13.43
CA LYS A 287 3.82 -2.93 -13.55
C LYS A 287 3.10 -2.66 -12.22
N ALA A 288 2.58 -3.70 -11.56
CA ALA A 288 1.94 -3.56 -10.24
C ALA A 288 2.91 -3.00 -9.20
N ASP A 289 4.12 -3.54 -9.14
CA ASP A 289 5.16 -3.13 -8.20
C ASP A 289 5.52 -1.65 -8.39
N LEU A 290 5.67 -1.18 -9.64
CA LEU A 290 5.92 0.23 -9.97
C LEU A 290 4.82 1.17 -9.48
N ILE A 291 3.56 0.82 -9.72
CA ILE A 291 2.43 1.66 -9.28
C ILE A 291 2.33 1.66 -7.76
N SER A 292 2.56 0.50 -7.12
CA SER A 292 2.53 0.37 -5.67
C SER A 292 3.63 1.21 -5.03
N ASN A 293 4.87 1.06 -5.48
CA ASN A 293 6.01 1.77 -4.93
C ASN A 293 5.96 3.27 -5.23
N TRP A 294 5.43 3.67 -6.40
CA TRP A 294 5.11 5.07 -6.67
C TRP A 294 4.04 5.58 -5.70
N SER A 295 2.95 4.85 -5.51
CA SER A 295 1.86 5.25 -4.61
C SER A 295 2.34 5.35 -3.15
N ASP A 296 3.22 4.46 -2.72
CA ASP A 296 3.89 4.51 -1.42
C ASP A 296 4.79 5.72 -1.28
N LEU A 297 5.56 6.06 -2.32
CA LEU A 297 6.40 7.27 -2.34
C LEU A 297 5.52 8.54 -2.22
N MET A 298 4.42 8.60 -2.97
CA MET A 298 3.47 9.72 -2.90
C MET A 298 2.81 9.84 -1.52
N ARG A 299 2.38 8.72 -0.93
CA ARG A 299 1.85 8.69 0.45
C ARG A 299 2.90 9.16 1.46
N SER A 300 4.13 8.66 1.34
CA SER A 300 5.24 8.98 2.25
C SER A 300 5.64 10.46 2.19
N THR A 301 5.33 11.15 1.09
CA THR A 301 5.60 12.59 0.93
C THR A 301 4.36 13.45 1.19
N SER A 302 3.22 12.83 1.53
CA SER A 302 1.93 13.52 1.71
C SER A 302 1.54 14.39 0.51
N HIS A 303 1.97 13.96 -0.68
CA HIS A 303 1.72 14.68 -1.90
C HIS A 303 0.64 13.95 -2.68
N ALA A 304 -0.50 14.62 -2.88
CA ALA A 304 -1.54 14.14 -3.78
C ALA A 304 -1.17 14.56 -5.21
N ALA A 305 -0.09 14.02 -5.79
CA ALA A 305 0.13 14.26 -7.21
C ALA A 305 -1.05 13.68 -8.01
N THR A 306 -1.58 14.51 -8.90
CA THR A 306 -2.28 14.05 -10.10
C THR A 306 -1.29 13.27 -10.97
N ARG A 307 -1.78 12.17 -11.58
CA ARG A 307 -1.08 11.17 -12.41
C ARG A 307 0.25 11.62 -13.03
N PRO A 308 1.31 10.79 -13.03
CA PRO A 308 2.25 10.79 -14.15
C PRO A 308 1.60 10.25 -15.43
#